data_AF-A0A3S4VKB9-F1
#
_entry.id   AF-A0A3S4VKB9-F1
#
_cell.length_a   1.000
_cell.length_b   1.000
_cell.length_c   1.000
_cell.angle_alpha   90.00
_cell.angle_beta   90.00
_cell.angle_gamma   90.00
#
_symmetry.space_group_name_H-M   'P 1'
#
loop_
_entity.id
_entity.type
_entity.pdbx_description
1 polymer ?
#
loop_
_entity_poly.entity_id
_entity_poly.type
_entity_poly.pdbx_seq_one_letter_code
_entity_poly.pdbx_strand_id
1 'polypeptide(L)'
;MNTHSGREDEVRQFHKPVRRPSDVLEEFDGSGDPADESSTAHDTAAVLVHLVGDKAVPAVRTRLVEYIAAEGIEDLLELWSRAAAVSLPGSLWRLRQIERKLPEGPVAEEVRSVLAGEYEGDFGDLCTRAAIIGRRLGPRWDQLAAELEGCARSWYAGTLW
;
A
#
# COMPACT_ATOMS: atom_id res chain seq x y z
N MET A 1 55.13 -10.02 22.49
CA MET A 1 53.90 -10.81 22.35
C MET A 1 52.71 -9.95 22.77
N ASN A 2 51.64 -10.03 21.99
CA ASN A 2 50.28 -9.49 22.17
C ASN A 2 50.03 -8.04 21.70
N THR A 3 49.85 -7.93 20.38
CA THR A 3 49.05 -6.89 19.71
C THR A 3 47.58 -7.03 20.13
N HIS A 4 47.04 -6.04 20.85
CA HIS A 4 45.60 -5.96 21.10
C HIS A 4 44.88 -5.55 19.81
N SER A 5 44.07 -6.48 19.31
CA SER A 5 43.09 -6.27 18.25
C SER A 5 41.96 -5.37 18.78
N GLY A 6 41.95 -4.11 18.35
CA GLY A 6 40.84 -3.18 18.55
C GLY A 6 39.99 -3.16 17.28
N ARG A 7 38.98 -4.03 17.24
CA ARG A 7 37.89 -3.99 16.26
C ARG A 7 37.03 -2.78 16.67
N GLU A 8 37.14 -1.66 15.95
CA GLU A 8 36.30 -0.50 16.19
C GLU A 8 34.95 -0.74 15.52
N ASP A 9 33.98 -1.05 16.38
CA ASP A 9 32.58 -1.29 16.09
C ASP A 9 31.98 -0.20 15.19
N GLU A 10 31.41 -0.69 14.10
CA GLU A 10 30.51 -0.05 13.17
C GLU A 10 29.51 0.85 13.90
N VAL A 11 29.48 2.12 13.49
CA VAL A 11 28.58 3.15 14.00
C VAL A 11 27.14 2.66 13.82
N ARG A 12 26.55 2.13 14.90
CA ARG A 12 25.13 1.75 14.96
C ARG A 12 24.31 2.95 14.50
N GLN A 13 23.78 2.85 13.29
CA GLN A 13 22.86 3.82 12.73
C GLN A 13 21.72 4.01 13.73
N PHE A 14 21.52 5.26 14.15
CA PHE A 14 20.44 5.66 15.01
C PHE A 14 19.10 5.26 14.38
N HIS A 15 18.41 4.30 15.01
CA HIS A 15 17.03 4.00 14.69
C HIS A 15 16.20 5.26 14.93
N LYS A 16 15.63 5.82 13.86
CA LYS A 16 14.59 6.83 13.96
C LYS A 16 13.44 6.26 14.81
N PRO A 17 12.76 7.08 15.62
CA PRO A 17 11.61 6.61 16.39
C PRO A 17 10.60 5.98 15.44
N VAL A 18 10.29 4.71 15.68
CA VAL A 18 9.22 3.99 15.00
C VAL A 18 7.93 4.70 15.40
N ARG A 19 7.25 5.30 14.41
CA ARG A 19 5.89 5.81 14.60
C ARG A 19 5.07 4.60 15.02
N ARG A 20 4.47 4.61 16.21
CA ARG A 20 3.61 3.50 16.61
C ARG A 20 2.39 3.51 15.69
N PRO A 21 2.03 2.38 15.07
CA PRO A 21 0.75 2.25 14.40
C PRO A 21 -0.37 2.59 15.39
N SER A 22 -1.46 3.17 14.90
CA SER A 22 -2.64 3.48 15.72
C SER A 22 -3.24 2.20 16.32
N ASP A 23 -3.93 2.31 17.45
CA ASP A 23 -4.57 1.17 18.15
C ASP A 23 -5.43 0.29 17.21
N VAL A 24 -5.99 0.89 16.15
CA VAL A 24 -6.76 0.17 15.11
C VAL A 24 -5.86 -0.73 14.27
N LEU A 25 -4.67 -0.25 13.87
CA LEU A 25 -3.67 -1.06 13.16
C LEU A 25 -3.09 -2.16 14.05
N GLU A 26 -2.92 -1.90 15.36
CA GLU A 26 -2.55 -2.93 16.34
C GLU A 26 -3.67 -3.99 16.53
N GLU A 27 -4.94 -3.61 16.39
CA GLU A 27 -6.07 -4.58 16.36
C GLU A 27 -6.00 -5.50 15.12
N PHE A 28 -5.38 -5.04 14.03
CA PHE A 28 -5.07 -5.86 12.86
C PHE A 28 -3.72 -6.59 12.95
N ASP A 29 -2.76 -6.04 13.71
CA ASP A 29 -1.40 -6.53 13.91
C ASP A 29 -1.29 -7.21 15.28
N GLY A 30 -1.72 -8.47 15.33
CA GLY A 30 -1.89 -9.21 16.58
C GLY A 30 -0.59 -9.55 17.35
N SER A 31 0.61 -9.34 16.79
CA SER A 31 1.86 -9.67 17.50
C SER A 31 3.12 -8.87 17.14
N GLY A 32 3.12 -8.02 16.10
CA GLY A 32 4.30 -7.26 15.66
C GLY A 32 5.32 -8.10 14.88
N ASP A 33 4.91 -9.25 14.33
CA ASP A 33 5.71 -10.09 13.42
C ASP A 33 5.65 -9.54 11.99
N PRO A 34 6.74 -9.53 11.19
CA PRO A 34 6.69 -9.14 9.78
C PRO A 34 5.63 -9.87 8.94
N ALA A 35 5.30 -11.12 9.30
CA ALA A 35 4.22 -11.88 8.67
C ALA A 35 2.84 -11.28 8.99
N ASP A 36 2.67 -10.75 10.21
CA ASP A 36 1.46 -10.05 10.62
C ASP A 36 1.37 -8.70 9.92
N GLU A 37 2.45 -7.91 9.84
CA GLU A 37 2.47 -6.66 9.07
C GLU A 37 2.06 -6.87 7.60
N SER A 38 2.58 -7.92 6.96
CA SER A 38 2.22 -8.27 5.59
C SER A 38 0.75 -8.68 5.47
N SER A 39 0.22 -9.45 6.44
CA SER A 39 -1.19 -9.82 6.46
C SER A 39 -2.09 -8.59 6.67
N THR A 40 -1.74 -7.71 7.61
CA THR A 40 -2.47 -6.46 7.88
C THR A 40 -2.46 -5.55 6.65
N ALA A 41 -1.34 -5.47 5.93
CA ALA A 41 -1.26 -4.72 4.67
C ALA A 41 -2.23 -5.26 3.62
N HIS A 42 -2.29 -6.58 3.45
CA HIS A 42 -3.22 -7.23 2.52
C HIS A 42 -4.68 -7.06 2.95
N ASP A 43 -4.99 -7.29 4.23
CA ASP A 43 -6.35 -7.19 4.77
C ASP A 43 -6.89 -5.76 4.63
N THR A 44 -6.12 -4.75 5.02
CA THR A 44 -6.52 -3.33 4.90
C THR A 44 -6.69 -2.90 3.44
N ALA A 45 -5.81 -3.35 2.55
CA ALA A 45 -5.93 -3.08 1.11
C ALA A 45 -7.17 -3.75 0.49
N ALA A 46 -7.45 -5.00 0.85
CA ALA A 46 -8.60 -5.77 0.38
C ALA A 46 -9.93 -5.10 0.77
N VAL A 47 -10.01 -4.59 2.00
CA VAL A 47 -11.18 -3.87 2.50
C VAL A 47 -11.48 -2.60 1.69
N LEU A 48 -10.45 -1.84 1.27
CA LEU A 48 -10.64 -0.56 0.56
C LEU A 48 -11.02 -0.69 -0.92
N VAL A 49 -10.70 -1.82 -1.54
CA VAL A 49 -11.11 -2.12 -2.93
C VAL A 49 -12.33 -3.04 -3.00
N HIS A 50 -12.99 -3.25 -1.86
CA HIS A 50 -14.16 -4.12 -1.70
C HIS A 50 -13.94 -5.54 -2.21
N LEU A 51 -12.73 -6.06 -2.03
CA LEU A 51 -12.45 -7.45 -2.37
C LEU A 51 -13.24 -8.35 -1.42
N VAL A 52 -14.15 -9.15 -1.97
CA VAL A 52 -15.00 -10.06 -1.19
C VAL A 52 -14.14 -11.18 -0.59
N GLY A 53 -14.17 -11.33 0.73
CA GLY A 53 -13.48 -12.40 1.46
C GLY A 53 -13.95 -12.49 2.91
N ASP A 54 -13.53 -13.53 3.64
CA ASP A 54 -13.96 -13.83 5.02
C ASP A 54 -13.72 -12.67 6.03
N LYS A 55 -12.80 -11.75 5.71
CA LYS A 55 -12.45 -10.60 6.55
C LYS A 55 -13.07 -9.26 6.10
N ALA A 56 -13.74 -9.21 4.95
CA ALA A 56 -14.43 -8.02 4.45
C ALA A 56 -15.81 -7.84 5.13
N VAL A 57 -15.83 -7.93 6.45
CA VAL A 57 -17.03 -7.73 7.25
C VAL A 57 -17.39 -6.24 7.21
N PRO A 58 -18.64 -5.84 6.97
CA PRO A 58 -19.03 -4.43 6.87
C PRO A 58 -18.55 -3.56 8.04
N ALA A 59 -18.53 -4.12 9.26
CA ALA A 59 -18.06 -3.43 10.45
C ALA A 59 -16.56 -3.08 10.40
N VAL A 60 -15.72 -3.95 9.84
CA VAL A 60 -14.27 -3.70 9.68
C VAL A 60 -14.04 -2.58 8.68
N ARG A 61 -14.78 -2.60 7.56
CA ARG A 61 -14.75 -1.52 6.57
C ARG A 61 -15.14 -0.18 7.18
N THR A 62 -16.26 -0.13 7.90
CA THR A 62 -16.73 1.11 8.54
C THR A 62 -15.65 1.70 9.44
N ARG A 63 -15.03 0.89 10.30
CA ARG A 63 -13.95 1.36 11.19
C ARG A 63 -12.73 1.85 10.44
N LEU A 64 -12.31 1.15 9.39
CA LEU A 64 -11.16 1.55 8.57
C LEU A 64 -11.42 2.89 7.87
N VAL A 65 -12.60 3.07 7.30
CA VAL A 65 -13.00 4.33 6.65
C VAL A 65 -13.09 5.47 7.67
N GLU A 66 -13.70 5.22 8.85
CA GLU A 66 -13.75 6.21 9.94
C GLU A 66 -12.35 6.61 10.41
N TYR A 67 -11.44 5.64 10.54
CA TYR A 67 -10.04 5.90 10.87
C TYR A 67 -9.35 6.76 9.79
N ILE A 68 -9.49 6.41 8.51
CA ILE A 68 -8.92 7.19 7.41
C ILE A 68 -9.48 8.62 7.40
N ALA A 69 -10.78 8.79 7.67
CA ALA A 69 -11.42 10.10 7.72
C ALA A 69 -10.92 10.95 8.91
N ALA A 70 -10.58 10.32 10.03
CA ALA A 70 -10.11 10.99 11.25
C ALA A 70 -8.60 11.28 11.25
N GLU A 71 -7.78 10.28 10.92
CA GLU A 71 -6.33 10.29 11.10
C GLU A 71 -5.56 10.42 9.77
N GLY A 72 -6.24 10.23 8.64
CA GLY A 72 -5.63 10.16 7.32
C GLY A 72 -5.19 8.73 6.95
N ILE A 73 -4.62 8.61 5.76
CA ILE A 73 -4.20 7.32 5.18
C ILE A 73 -2.69 7.09 5.31
N GLU A 74 -1.96 8.05 5.87
CA GLU A 74 -0.49 8.07 5.85
C GLU A 74 0.14 6.83 6.51
N ASP A 75 -0.46 6.32 7.58
CA ASP A 75 0.06 5.12 8.27
C ASP A 75 -0.16 3.84 7.42
N LEU A 76 -1.32 3.73 6.76
CA LEU A 76 -1.60 2.64 5.81
C LEU A 76 -0.67 2.71 4.59
N LEU A 77 -0.44 3.91 4.08
CA LEU A 77 0.48 4.15 2.98
C LEU A 77 1.92 3.76 3.35
N GLU A 78 2.36 4.10 4.55
CA GLU A 78 3.65 3.66 5.09
C GLU A 78 3.71 2.13 5.15
N LEU A 79 2.69 1.47 5.71
CA LEU A 79 2.58 0.01 5.78
C LEU A 79 2.68 -0.62 4.37
N TRP A 80 1.84 -0.18 3.44
CA TRP A 80 1.79 -0.73 2.07
C TRP A 80 3.06 -0.47 1.26
N SER A 81 3.84 0.55 1.59
CA SER A 81 5.10 0.84 0.91
C SER A 81 6.12 -0.31 1.01
N ARG A 82 5.98 -1.18 2.03
CA ARG A 82 6.83 -2.35 2.28
C ARG A 82 6.40 -3.59 1.50
N ALA A 83 5.18 -3.61 0.93
CA ALA A 83 4.64 -4.76 0.24
C ALA A 83 5.25 -4.96 -1.16
N ALA A 84 5.16 -6.21 -1.65
CA ALA A 84 5.61 -6.57 -3.00
C ALA A 84 4.88 -5.71 -4.06
N ALA A 85 5.61 -5.25 -5.08
CA ALA A 85 5.10 -4.25 -6.01
C ALA A 85 3.81 -4.66 -6.75
N VAL A 86 3.67 -5.95 -7.10
CA VAL A 86 2.53 -6.50 -7.85
C VAL A 86 1.47 -7.12 -6.92
N SER A 87 1.54 -6.85 -5.62
CA SER A 87 0.48 -7.17 -4.65
C SER A 87 -0.58 -6.08 -4.62
N LEU A 88 -1.72 -6.35 -3.96
CA LEU A 88 -2.77 -5.36 -3.75
C LEU A 88 -2.29 -4.12 -2.97
N PRO A 89 -1.74 -4.23 -1.75
CA PRO A 89 -1.21 -3.07 -1.03
C PRO A 89 -0.08 -2.39 -1.80
N GLY A 90 0.81 -3.17 -2.43
CA GLY A 90 1.89 -2.62 -3.25
C GLY A 90 1.37 -1.72 -4.35
N SER A 91 0.30 -2.13 -5.02
CA SER A 91 -0.32 -1.38 -6.13
C SER A 91 -1.04 -0.13 -5.65
N LEU A 92 -1.73 -0.16 -4.51
CA LEU A 92 -2.32 1.03 -3.89
C LEU A 92 -1.26 2.10 -3.59
N TRP A 93 -0.10 1.69 -3.07
CA TRP A 93 1.02 2.60 -2.89
C TRP A 93 1.50 3.22 -4.21
N ARG A 94 1.62 2.43 -5.29
CA ARG A 94 2.00 2.96 -6.63
C ARG A 94 0.94 3.92 -7.17
N LEU A 95 -0.35 3.60 -7.00
CA LEU A 95 -1.46 4.48 -7.38
C LEU A 95 -1.38 5.82 -6.65
N ARG A 96 -1.12 5.84 -5.34
CA ARG A 96 -0.89 7.09 -4.60
C ARG A 96 0.33 7.86 -5.11
N GLN A 97 1.41 7.18 -5.45
CA GLN A 97 2.63 7.82 -5.94
C GLN A 97 2.42 8.52 -7.30
N ILE A 98 1.68 7.87 -8.21
CA ILE A 98 1.36 8.45 -9.51
C ILE A 98 0.26 9.52 -9.39
N GLU A 99 -0.77 9.31 -8.56
CA GLU A 99 -1.89 10.26 -8.35
C GLU A 99 -1.39 11.65 -7.99
N ARG A 100 -0.38 11.77 -7.11
CA ARG A 100 0.27 13.03 -6.75
C ARG A 100 0.92 13.79 -7.92
N LYS A 101 1.00 13.17 -9.10
CA LYS A 101 1.58 13.71 -10.34
C LYS A 101 0.59 13.71 -11.50
N LEU A 102 -0.57 13.10 -11.33
CA LEU A 102 -1.63 13.15 -12.33
C LEU A 102 -2.21 14.57 -12.38
N PRO A 103 -2.59 15.05 -13.56
CA PRO A 103 -3.49 16.20 -13.64
C PRO A 103 -4.84 15.82 -13.03
N GLU A 104 -5.62 16.83 -12.63
CA GLU A 104 -7.02 16.63 -12.23
C GLU A 104 -7.80 15.93 -13.35
N GLY A 105 -8.65 14.99 -12.95
CA GLY A 105 -9.41 14.14 -13.87
C GLY A 105 -9.79 12.80 -13.26
N PRO A 106 -10.44 11.92 -14.05
CA PRO A 106 -11.16 10.75 -13.52
C PRO A 106 -10.24 9.75 -12.81
N VAL A 107 -9.04 9.51 -13.33
CA VAL A 107 -8.10 8.56 -12.69
C VAL A 107 -7.60 9.09 -11.35
N ALA A 108 -7.31 10.40 -11.25
CA ALA A 108 -6.87 10.98 -9.98
C ALA A 108 -8.01 10.96 -8.95
N GLU A 109 -9.24 11.26 -9.38
CA GLU A 109 -10.45 11.21 -8.53
C GLU A 109 -10.75 9.78 -8.04
N GLU A 110 -10.69 8.78 -8.92
CA GLU A 110 -10.92 7.38 -8.53
C GLU A 110 -9.83 6.85 -7.59
N VAL A 111 -8.55 7.19 -7.82
CA VAL A 111 -7.50 6.83 -6.86
C VAL A 111 -7.79 7.45 -5.49
N ARG A 112 -8.21 8.71 -5.42
CA ARG A 112 -8.58 9.34 -4.15
C ARG A 112 -9.80 8.66 -3.51
N SER A 113 -10.79 8.27 -4.31
CA SER A 113 -11.96 7.52 -3.84
C SER A 113 -11.57 6.17 -3.25
N VAL A 114 -10.61 5.44 -3.84
CA VAL A 114 -10.06 4.20 -3.26
C VAL A 114 -9.42 4.48 -1.91
N LEU A 115 -8.58 5.52 -1.86
CA LEU A 115 -7.87 5.89 -0.64
C LEU A 115 -8.84 6.42 0.45
N ALA A 116 -10.02 6.92 0.09
CA ALA A 116 -11.08 7.29 1.03
C ALA A 116 -11.99 6.10 1.42
N GLY A 117 -11.84 4.94 0.79
CA GLY A 117 -12.72 3.78 0.98
C GLY A 117 -14.13 3.95 0.39
N GLU A 118 -14.27 4.88 -0.54
CA GLU A 118 -15.52 5.22 -1.24
C GLU A 118 -15.59 4.60 -2.65
N TYR A 119 -14.61 3.77 -3.01
CA TYR A 119 -14.45 3.26 -4.36
C TYR A 119 -15.36 2.07 -4.65
N GLU A 120 -16.17 2.16 -5.71
CA GLU A 120 -17.10 1.10 -6.13
C GLU A 120 -16.78 0.58 -7.55
N GLY A 121 -15.57 0.86 -8.05
CA GLY A 121 -15.16 0.53 -9.43
C GLY A 121 -14.39 -0.79 -9.58
N ASP A 122 -13.92 -1.06 -10.79
CA ASP A 122 -13.01 -2.19 -11.09
C ASP A 122 -11.55 -1.79 -10.87
N PHE A 123 -10.95 -2.32 -9.81
CA PHE A 123 -9.57 -2.00 -9.42
C PHE A 123 -8.53 -2.36 -10.49
N GLY A 124 -8.75 -3.45 -11.24
CA GLY A 124 -7.88 -3.85 -12.34
C GLY A 124 -7.93 -2.85 -13.51
N ASP A 125 -9.11 -2.32 -13.82
CA ASP A 125 -9.30 -1.28 -14.82
C ASP A 125 -8.64 0.04 -14.39
N LEU A 126 -8.79 0.43 -13.12
CA LEU A 126 -8.12 1.60 -12.55
C LEU A 126 -6.59 1.48 -12.67
N CYS A 127 -6.02 0.33 -12.32
CA CYS A 127 -4.59 0.06 -12.49
C CYS A 127 -4.15 0.19 -13.96
N THR A 128 -4.94 -0.36 -14.89
CA THR A 128 -4.68 -0.29 -16.33
C THR A 128 -4.68 1.16 -16.82
N ARG A 129 -5.69 1.94 -16.47
CA ARG A 129 -5.81 3.36 -16.88
C ARG A 129 -4.70 4.22 -16.26
N ALA A 130 -4.38 4.00 -14.99
CA ALA A 130 -3.26 4.68 -14.34
C ALA A 130 -1.92 4.35 -15.00
N ALA A 131 -1.67 3.10 -15.39
CA ALA A 131 -0.48 2.70 -16.12
C ALA A 131 -0.34 3.42 -17.47
N ILE A 132 -1.44 3.50 -18.25
CA ILE A 132 -1.46 4.22 -19.54
C ILE A 132 -1.03 5.68 -19.36
N ILE A 133 -1.54 6.36 -18.33
CA ILE A 133 -1.14 7.74 -18.05
C ILE A 133 0.31 7.79 -17.58
N GLY A 134 0.75 6.84 -16.74
CA GLY A 134 2.14 6.69 -16.31
C GLY A 134 3.12 6.65 -17.47
N ARG A 135 2.84 5.83 -18.50
CA ARG A 135 3.65 5.78 -19.73
C ARG A 135 3.76 7.14 -20.43
N ARG A 136 2.68 7.93 -20.42
CA ARG A 136 2.64 9.26 -21.03
C ARG A 136 3.44 10.31 -20.25
N LEU A 137 3.64 10.12 -18.94
CA LEU A 137 4.46 11.01 -18.10
C LEU A 137 5.97 10.85 -18.38
N GLY A 138 6.38 9.77 -19.06
CA GLY A 138 7.75 9.57 -19.54
C GLY A 138 8.54 8.47 -18.81
N PRO A 139 9.80 8.22 -19.23
CA PRO A 139 10.53 6.97 -18.91
C PRO A 139 10.74 6.68 -17.42
N ARG A 140 10.82 7.74 -16.60
CA ARG A 140 10.89 7.63 -15.13
C ARG A 140 9.75 6.80 -14.54
N TRP A 141 8.59 6.77 -15.19
CA TRP A 141 7.37 6.11 -14.71
C TRP A 141 7.13 4.74 -15.34
N ASP A 142 8.01 4.30 -16.24
CA ASP A 142 7.83 3.04 -16.97
C ASP A 142 7.78 1.82 -16.05
N GLN A 143 8.62 1.81 -15.02
CA GLN A 143 8.64 0.72 -14.04
C GLN A 143 7.33 0.68 -13.24
N LEU A 144 6.85 1.83 -12.77
CA LEU A 144 5.59 1.92 -12.04
C LEU A 144 4.40 1.52 -12.92
N ALA A 145 4.39 1.95 -14.18
CA ALA A 145 3.36 1.55 -15.13
C ALA A 145 3.37 0.03 -15.38
N ALA A 146 4.56 -0.59 -15.53
CA ALA A 146 4.68 -2.04 -15.67
C ALA A 146 4.20 -2.80 -14.43
N GLU A 147 4.44 -2.26 -13.23
CA GLU A 147 3.96 -2.83 -11.96
C GLU A 147 2.42 -2.79 -11.88
N LEU A 148 1.80 -1.66 -12.25
CA LEU A 148 0.34 -1.52 -12.30
C LEU A 148 -0.31 -2.41 -13.37
N GLU A 149 0.32 -2.53 -14.56
CA GLU A 149 -0.10 -3.50 -15.58
C GLU A 149 0.00 -4.94 -15.06
N GLY A 150 1.05 -5.24 -14.28
CA GLY A 150 1.20 -6.52 -13.58
C GLY A 150 0.07 -6.78 -12.60
N CYS A 151 -0.30 -5.78 -11.81
CA CYS A 151 -1.40 -5.89 -10.85
C CYS A 151 -2.73 -6.15 -11.56
N ALA A 152 -3.03 -5.40 -12.62
CA ALA A 152 -4.25 -5.60 -13.40
C ALA A 152 -4.34 -7.02 -13.97
N ARG A 153 -3.22 -7.56 -14.47
CA ARG A 153 -3.17 -8.97 -14.94
C ARG A 153 -3.42 -9.96 -13.81
N SER A 154 -2.76 -9.79 -12.66
CA SER A 154 -3.02 -10.64 -11.48
C SER A 154 -4.46 -10.54 -11.01
N TRP A 155 -5.10 -9.36 -11.19
CA TRP A 155 -6.48 -9.14 -10.82
C TRP A 155 -7.48 -9.94 -11.63
N TYR A 156 -7.38 -9.85 -12.95
CA TYR A 156 -8.25 -10.64 -13.80
C TYR A 156 -7.92 -12.14 -13.79
N ALA A 157 -6.70 -12.51 -13.41
CA ALA A 157 -6.32 -13.91 -13.26
C ALA A 157 -6.74 -14.51 -11.90
N GLY A 158 -7.23 -13.69 -10.95
CA GLY A 158 -7.64 -14.13 -9.61
C GLY A 158 -6.54 -14.82 -8.82
N THR A 159 -5.27 -14.54 -9.11
CA THR A 159 -4.16 -15.43 -8.72
C THR A 159 -3.43 -15.02 -7.44
N LEU A 160 -3.67 -13.82 -6.88
CA LEU A 160 -2.84 -13.32 -5.79
C LEU A 160 -3.55 -12.27 -4.95
N TRP A 161 -4.42 -12.68 -4.02
CA TRP A 161 -4.97 -11.74 -3.03
C TRP A 161 -4.85 -12.29 -1.62
#